data_AF-A0A9E0KMW3-F1
#
_entry.id   AF-A0A9E0KMW3-F1
#
_cell.length_a   1.000
_cell.length_b   1.000
_cell.length_c   1.000
_cell.angle_alpha   90.00
_cell.angle_beta   90.00
_cell.angle_gamma   90.00
#
_symmetry.space_group_name_H-M   'P 1'
#
loop_
_entity.id
_entity.type
_entity.pdbx_description
1 polymer ?
#
loop_
_entity_poly.entity_id
_entity_poly.type
_entity_poly.pdbx_seq_one_letter_code
_entity_poly.pdbx_strand_id
1 'polypeptide(L)'
;MTLLTTLMLVFTQSRSGWVGSIGGMFFLAVMWGLILPRSGSRRALRLAIAGWVLVGVLALAWIGPTRLQETWLNPPAETALGTLTTLNYRKELWPWAITAIQDFPFTGVGPGAFRNVALRLYPPDLVLLPGQDIGHAHNIFLQTALDVGLPGLVAYLALLFVAGAVSWRVARCEPEFRSISLGLVAGLIAVHIYGLTDALVLGSRLGVVFWFSPGLLAAMNNMVSYQYRQD
;
A
#
# COMPACT_ATOMS: atom_id res chain seq x y z
N MET A 1 -15.97 -10.71 13.77
CA MET A 1 -15.35 -10.24 12.51
C MET A 1 -13.83 -10.20 12.60
N THR A 2 -13.23 -9.53 13.60
CA THR A 2 -11.77 -9.48 13.80
C THR A 2 -11.08 -10.84 13.90
N LEU A 3 -11.64 -11.80 14.64
CA LEU A 3 -11.06 -13.15 14.73
C LEU A 3 -11.02 -13.85 13.37
N LEU A 4 -12.09 -13.77 12.59
CA LEU A 4 -12.19 -14.37 11.27
C LEU A 4 -11.19 -13.73 10.29
N THR A 5 -11.07 -12.40 10.28
CA THR A 5 -10.11 -11.69 9.42
C THR A 5 -8.67 -12.02 9.79
N THR A 6 -8.36 -12.13 11.09
CA THR A 6 -7.02 -12.52 11.54
C THR A 6 -6.71 -13.97 11.16
N LEU A 7 -7.67 -14.89 11.34
CA LEU A 7 -7.50 -16.29 10.93
C LEU A 7 -7.29 -16.41 9.42
N MET A 8 -8.11 -15.72 8.61
CA MET A 8 -7.93 -15.67 7.17
C MET A 8 -6.54 -15.14 6.80
N LEU A 9 -6.11 -14.04 7.42
CA LEU A 9 -4.80 -13.45 7.15
C LEU A 9 -3.65 -14.41 7.50
N VAL A 10 -3.76 -15.14 8.60
CA VAL A 10 -2.78 -16.16 8.99
C VAL A 10 -2.77 -17.31 7.99
N PHE A 11 -3.95 -17.82 7.59
CA PHE A 11 -4.06 -18.93 6.64
C PHE A 11 -3.67 -18.56 5.21
N THR A 12 -3.76 -17.29 4.81
CA THR A 12 -3.30 -16.86 3.47
C THR A 12 -1.79 -16.94 3.31
N GLN A 13 -1.03 -17.03 4.42
CA GLN A 13 0.44 -17.02 4.46
C GLN A 13 1.09 -15.88 3.65
N SER A 14 0.33 -14.81 3.38
CA SER A 14 0.78 -13.70 2.57
C SER A 14 1.55 -12.71 3.45
N ARG A 15 2.88 -12.75 3.36
CA ARG A 15 3.77 -11.85 4.13
C ARG A 15 3.47 -10.38 3.83
N SER A 16 3.18 -10.05 2.58
CA SER A 16 2.77 -8.69 2.18
C SER A 16 1.45 -8.30 2.84
N GLY A 17 0.52 -9.24 3.02
CA GLY A 17 -0.73 -9.03 3.74
C GLY A 17 -0.51 -8.68 5.22
N TRP A 18 0.45 -9.35 5.87
CA TRP A 18 0.83 -9.06 7.26
C TRP A 18 1.47 -7.69 7.39
N VAL A 19 2.45 -7.38 6.53
CA VAL A 19 3.13 -6.08 6.51
C VAL A 19 2.15 -4.95 6.23
N GLY A 20 1.24 -5.13 5.27
CA GLY A 20 0.17 -4.18 4.99
C GLY A 20 -0.73 -3.93 6.20
N SER A 21 -1.23 -5.00 6.81
CA SER A 21 -2.13 -4.92 7.96
C SER A 21 -1.46 -4.24 9.17
N ILE A 22 -0.20 -4.60 9.47
CA ILE A 22 0.60 -3.98 10.54
C ILE A 22 0.80 -2.49 10.23
N GLY A 23 1.15 -2.12 9.00
CA GLY A 23 1.34 -0.73 8.61
C GLY A 23 0.07 0.11 8.72
N GLY A 24 -1.08 -0.42 8.30
CA GLY A 24 -2.39 0.23 8.47
C GLY A 24 -2.79 0.39 9.95
N MET A 25 -2.60 -0.65 10.77
CA MET A 25 -2.85 -0.58 12.21
C MET A 25 -1.92 0.41 12.91
N PHE A 26 -0.65 0.45 12.52
CA PHE A 26 0.31 1.42 13.04
C PHE A 26 -0.10 2.85 12.69
N PHE A 27 -0.48 3.10 11.43
CA PHE A 27 -1.03 4.40 11.01
C PHE A 27 -2.26 4.79 11.82
N LEU A 28 -3.21 3.87 12.00
CA LEU A 28 -4.41 4.10 12.80
C LEU A 28 -4.05 4.46 14.25
N ALA A 29 -3.14 3.72 14.88
CA ALA A 29 -2.69 3.97 16.24
C ALA A 29 -2.02 5.35 16.39
N VAL A 30 -1.20 5.73 15.42
CA VAL A 30 -0.57 7.06 15.38
C VAL A 30 -1.63 8.15 15.27
N MET A 31 -2.53 8.07 14.27
CA MET A 31 -3.60 9.06 14.07
C MET A 31 -4.51 9.17 15.29
N TRP A 32 -4.89 8.04 15.88
CA TRP A 32 -5.69 7.99 17.10
C TRP A 32 -4.98 8.68 18.27
N GLY A 33 -3.67 8.40 18.45
CA GLY A 33 -2.84 9.05 19.47
C GLY A 33 -2.60 10.56 19.22
N LEU A 34 -2.76 11.05 17.99
CA LEU A 34 -2.71 12.48 17.68
C LEU A 34 -4.03 13.18 18.01
N ILE A 35 -5.18 12.55 17.74
CA ILE A 35 -6.52 13.17 17.85
C ILE A 35 -7.10 13.10 19.27
N LEU A 36 -6.77 12.07 20.07
CA LEU A 36 -7.31 11.93 21.43
C LEU A 36 -6.99 13.12 22.36
N PRO A 37 -7.90 13.52 23.26
CA PRO A 37 -7.60 14.47 24.33
C PRO A 37 -6.48 13.95 25.25
N ARG A 38 -5.79 14.86 25.95
CA ARG A 38 -4.69 14.48 26.86
C ARG A 38 -5.24 13.57 27.98
N SER A 39 -4.79 12.32 28.00
CA SER A 39 -5.16 11.30 28.98
C SER A 39 -3.99 10.33 29.20
N GLY A 40 -3.96 9.64 30.35
CA GLY A 40 -2.98 8.59 30.64
C GLY A 40 -2.92 7.53 29.54
N SER A 41 -4.08 7.11 29.00
CA SER A 41 -4.16 6.14 27.90
C SER A 41 -3.50 6.64 26.62
N ARG A 42 -3.58 7.95 26.32
CA ARG A 42 -2.90 8.56 25.16
C ARG A 42 -1.39 8.54 25.34
N ARG A 43 -0.91 8.83 26.56
CA ARG A 43 0.53 8.74 26.89
C ARG A 43 1.02 7.31 26.73
N ALA A 44 0.28 6.33 27.27
CA ALA A 44 0.61 4.91 27.13
C ALA A 44 0.66 4.48 25.66
N LEU A 45 -0.33 4.85 24.84
CA LEU A 45 -0.34 4.55 23.40
C LEU A 45 0.87 5.15 22.68
N ARG A 46 1.22 6.41 22.96
CA ARG A 46 2.40 7.06 22.35
C ARG A 46 3.71 6.40 22.75
N LEU A 47 3.84 6.00 24.03
CA LEU A 47 5.00 5.27 24.50
C LEU A 47 5.09 3.88 23.86
N ALA A 48 3.96 3.19 23.68
CA ALA A 48 3.92 1.91 22.97
C ALA A 48 4.34 2.06 21.50
N ILE A 49 3.84 3.09 20.81
CA ILE A 49 4.25 3.42 19.43
C ILE A 49 5.75 3.73 19.38
N ALA A 50 6.25 4.59 20.29
CA ALA A 50 7.67 4.94 20.33
C ALA A 50 8.56 3.72 20.61
N GLY A 51 8.14 2.85 21.54
CA GLY A 51 8.82 1.58 21.81
C GLY A 51 8.83 0.66 20.60
N TRP A 52 7.71 0.53 19.89
CA TRP A 52 7.63 -0.28 18.68
C TRP A 52 8.52 0.25 17.54
N VAL A 53 8.54 1.58 17.33
CA VAL A 53 9.45 2.23 16.38
C VAL A 53 10.91 2.01 16.78
N LEU A 54 11.24 2.18 18.08
CA LEU A 54 12.59 1.96 18.58
C LEU A 54 13.04 0.52 18.34
N VAL A 55 12.21 -0.48 18.65
CA VAL A 55 12.50 -1.89 18.37
C VAL A 55 12.72 -2.12 16.88
N GLY A 56 11.90 -1.53 16.01
CA GLY A 56 12.09 -1.61 14.55
C GLY A 56 13.42 -1.02 14.10
N VAL A 57 13.79 0.16 14.60
CA VAL A 57 15.07 0.82 14.29
C VAL A 57 16.25 -0.01 14.79
N LEU A 58 16.19 -0.51 16.03
CA LEU A 58 17.23 -1.36 16.60
C LEU A 58 17.37 -2.68 15.83
N ALA A 59 16.26 -3.28 15.37
CA ALA A 59 16.30 -4.47 14.53
C ALA A 59 16.96 -4.18 13.18
N LEU A 60 16.63 -3.07 12.52
CA LEU A 60 17.29 -2.66 11.26
C LEU A 60 18.79 -2.38 11.46
N ALA A 61 19.15 -1.70 12.54
CA ALA A 61 20.55 -1.46 12.90
C ALA A 61 21.31 -2.76 13.19
N TRP A 62 20.67 -3.73 13.85
CA TRP A 62 21.23 -5.05 14.14
C TRP A 62 21.44 -5.90 12.88
N ILE A 63 20.50 -5.85 11.92
CA ILE A 63 20.66 -6.51 10.62
C ILE A 63 21.83 -5.86 9.86
N GLY A 64 21.91 -4.53 9.90
CA GLY A 64 22.97 -3.75 9.26
C GLY A 64 22.77 -3.57 7.75
N PRO A 65 23.38 -2.53 7.16
CA PRO A 65 23.18 -2.18 5.74
C PRO A 65 23.74 -3.24 4.78
N THR A 66 24.84 -3.90 5.17
CA THR A 66 25.49 -4.94 4.34
C THR A 66 24.59 -6.14 4.13
N ARG A 67 23.98 -6.68 5.19
CA ARG A 67 23.05 -7.82 5.08
C ARG A 67 21.79 -7.48 4.29
N LEU A 68 21.27 -6.27 4.45
CA LEU A 68 20.12 -5.79 3.65
C LEU A 68 20.50 -5.72 2.16
N GLN A 69 21.67 -5.17 1.85
CA GLN A 69 22.18 -5.11 0.48
C GLN A 69 22.43 -6.51 -0.10
N GLU A 70 23.06 -7.41 0.66
CA GLU A 70 23.29 -8.79 0.26
C GLU A 70 21.97 -9.52 -0.01
N THR A 71 20.96 -9.34 0.85
CA THR A 71 19.62 -9.93 0.65
C THR A 71 18.93 -9.38 -0.61
N TRP A 72 19.18 -8.11 -0.96
CA TRP A 72 18.64 -7.52 -2.19
C TRP A 72 19.39 -7.99 -3.45
N LEU A 73 20.71 -8.11 -3.37
CA LEU A 73 21.56 -8.54 -4.48
C LEU A 73 21.45 -10.04 -4.74
N ASN A 74 21.45 -10.84 -3.67
CA ASN A 74 21.44 -12.29 -3.68
C ASN A 74 20.35 -12.81 -2.71
N PRO A 75 19.06 -12.60 -3.00
CA PRO A 75 18.00 -13.06 -2.12
C PRO A 75 18.05 -14.59 -2.00
N PRO A 76 18.16 -15.12 -0.77
CA PRO A 76 18.26 -16.56 -0.55
C PRO A 76 16.98 -17.27 -1.02
N ALA A 77 17.13 -18.43 -1.65
CA ALA A 77 16.00 -19.22 -2.16
C ALA A 77 15.01 -19.58 -1.03
N GLU A 78 15.54 -19.83 0.17
CA GLU A 78 14.80 -20.16 1.39
C GLU A 78 15.23 -19.27 2.56
N THR A 79 14.27 -18.91 3.41
CA THR A 79 14.48 -18.20 4.68
C THR A 79 13.73 -18.92 5.80
N ALA A 80 14.00 -18.57 7.05
CA ALA A 80 13.23 -19.05 8.21
C ALA A 80 11.72 -18.74 8.13
N LEU A 81 11.31 -17.82 7.24
CA LEU A 81 9.93 -17.42 6.99
C LEU A 81 9.38 -17.99 5.65
N GLY A 82 10.16 -18.83 4.95
CA GLY A 82 9.84 -19.49 3.67
C GLY A 82 10.63 -18.95 2.46
N THR A 83 10.18 -19.20 1.23
CA THR A 83 10.94 -18.85 0.00
C THR A 83 10.89 -17.35 -0.38
N LEU A 84 11.88 -16.84 -1.12
CA LEU A 84 11.92 -15.48 -1.69
C LEU A 84 11.84 -15.46 -3.22
N THR A 85 11.31 -16.52 -3.83
CA THR A 85 11.15 -16.65 -5.29
C THR A 85 10.38 -15.48 -5.91
N THR A 86 9.39 -14.94 -5.20
CA THR A 86 8.61 -13.77 -5.64
C THR A 86 9.40 -12.46 -5.62
N LEU A 87 10.45 -12.35 -4.81
CA LEU A 87 11.32 -11.17 -4.78
C LEU A 87 12.28 -11.17 -5.97
N ASN A 88 12.86 -12.32 -6.31
CA ASN A 88 13.68 -12.47 -7.52
C ASN A 88 12.91 -12.10 -8.78
N TYR A 89 11.69 -12.62 -8.91
CA TYR A 89 10.82 -12.29 -10.03
C TYR A 89 10.57 -10.78 -10.17
N ARG A 90 10.27 -10.07 -9.07
CA ARG A 90 10.07 -8.61 -9.09
C ARG A 90 11.34 -7.83 -9.46
N LYS A 91 12.51 -8.29 -9.01
CA LYS A 91 13.79 -7.65 -9.31
C LYS A 91 14.10 -7.67 -10.80
N GLU A 92 13.70 -8.73 -11.50
CA GLU A 92 13.83 -8.84 -12.96
C GLU A 92 12.72 -8.06 -13.68
N LEU A 93 11.49 -8.07 -13.13
CA LEU A 93 10.32 -7.45 -13.76
C LEU A 93 10.29 -5.91 -13.68
N TRP A 94 10.68 -5.32 -12.56
CA TRP A 94 10.57 -3.87 -12.33
C TRP A 94 11.41 -3.02 -13.30
N PRO A 95 12.65 -3.39 -13.67
CA PRO A 95 13.39 -2.69 -14.72
C PRO A 95 12.59 -2.55 -16.02
N TRP A 96 11.89 -3.60 -16.47
CA TRP A 96 11.07 -3.53 -17.68
C TRP A 96 9.82 -2.66 -17.50
N ALA A 97 9.19 -2.69 -16.32
CA ALA A 97 8.12 -1.76 -16.01
C ALA A 97 8.60 -0.30 -16.08
N ILE A 98 9.81 -0.03 -15.58
CA ILE A 98 10.42 1.30 -15.64
C ILE A 98 10.72 1.69 -17.10
N THR A 99 11.30 0.81 -17.91
CA THR A 99 11.54 1.07 -19.34
C THR A 99 10.23 1.39 -20.07
N ALA A 100 9.16 0.62 -19.84
CA ALA A 100 7.84 0.90 -20.40
C ALA A 100 7.26 2.26 -19.98
N ILE A 101 7.44 2.64 -18.72
CA ILE A 101 7.04 3.97 -18.25
C ILE A 101 7.87 5.07 -18.94
N GLN A 102 9.15 4.84 -19.22
CA GLN A 102 10.02 5.79 -19.92
C GLN A 102 9.65 5.93 -21.41
N ASP A 103 9.24 4.84 -22.05
CA ASP A 103 8.80 4.84 -23.46
C ASP A 103 7.41 5.48 -23.62
N PHE A 104 6.52 5.30 -22.63
CA PHE A 104 5.14 5.79 -22.66
C PHE A 104 4.78 6.65 -21.43
N PRO A 105 5.48 7.78 -21.17
CA PRO A 105 5.39 8.48 -19.89
C PRO A 105 4.04 9.19 -19.66
N PHE A 106 3.35 9.60 -20.72
CA PHE A 106 2.12 10.39 -20.60
C PHE A 106 0.86 9.53 -20.56
N THR A 107 0.79 8.50 -21.40
CA THR A 107 -0.40 7.64 -21.54
C THR A 107 -0.28 6.33 -20.76
N GLY A 108 0.96 5.94 -20.44
CA GLY A 108 1.25 4.55 -20.15
C GLY A 108 1.08 3.68 -21.39
N VAL A 109 1.20 2.37 -21.17
CA VAL A 109 0.95 1.33 -22.17
C VAL A 109 -0.54 0.96 -22.30
N GLY A 110 -1.37 1.47 -21.39
CA GLY A 110 -2.81 1.25 -21.33
C GLY A 110 -3.23 0.17 -20.32
N PRO A 111 -4.47 0.22 -19.81
CA PRO A 111 -4.92 -0.68 -18.76
C PRO A 111 -4.78 -2.16 -19.11
N GLY A 112 -3.98 -2.89 -18.33
CA GLY A 112 -3.77 -4.34 -18.52
C GLY A 112 -2.97 -4.71 -19.77
N ALA A 113 -2.37 -3.73 -20.47
CA ALA A 113 -1.59 -3.97 -21.67
C ALA A 113 -0.13 -4.34 -21.40
N PHE A 114 0.36 -4.12 -20.17
CA PHE A 114 1.77 -4.30 -19.80
C PHE A 114 2.34 -5.64 -20.22
N ARG A 115 1.63 -6.76 -19.98
CA ARG A 115 2.04 -8.10 -20.43
C ARG A 115 2.37 -8.14 -21.92
N ASN A 116 1.46 -7.64 -22.75
CA ASN A 116 1.59 -7.70 -24.21
C ASN A 116 2.66 -6.75 -24.73
N VAL A 117 2.77 -5.56 -24.14
CA VAL A 117 3.80 -4.59 -24.53
C VAL A 117 5.18 -5.09 -24.12
N ALA A 118 5.31 -5.62 -22.91
CA ALA A 118 6.58 -6.13 -22.41
C ALA A 118 7.12 -7.27 -23.27
N LEU A 119 6.28 -8.24 -23.62
CA LEU A 119 6.66 -9.38 -24.46
C LEU A 119 6.95 -9.03 -25.93
N ARG A 120 6.50 -7.86 -26.41
CA ARG A 120 6.67 -7.45 -27.83
C ARG A 120 7.79 -6.45 -28.03
N LEU A 121 7.97 -5.52 -27.10
CA LEU A 121 8.93 -4.42 -27.23
C LEU A 121 10.22 -4.67 -26.46
N TYR A 122 10.19 -5.51 -25.42
CA TYR A 122 11.39 -5.81 -24.61
C TYR A 122 11.91 -7.23 -24.93
N PRO A 123 13.20 -7.39 -25.30
CA PRO A 123 13.79 -8.62 -25.88
C PRO A 123 13.73 -9.91 -25.01
N PRO A 124 14.08 -11.09 -25.60
CA PRO A 124 13.79 -12.45 -25.09
C PRO A 124 14.69 -12.95 -23.95
N ASP A 125 15.61 -12.11 -23.44
CA ASP A 125 16.38 -12.39 -22.22
C ASP A 125 15.53 -12.27 -20.94
N LEU A 126 14.22 -12.08 -21.11
CA LEU A 126 13.19 -12.50 -20.18
C LEU A 126 13.45 -13.96 -19.79
N VAL A 127 14.31 -14.15 -18.79
CA VAL A 127 14.34 -15.36 -17.98
C VAL A 127 13.07 -15.35 -17.14
N LEU A 128 11.91 -15.41 -17.81
CA LEU A 128 10.74 -15.96 -17.18
C LEU A 128 11.15 -17.37 -16.84
N LEU A 129 11.42 -17.61 -15.55
CA LEU A 129 11.53 -18.95 -15.02
C LEU A 129 10.38 -19.77 -15.66
N PRO A 130 10.66 -20.95 -16.22
CA PRO A 130 9.65 -21.74 -16.93
C PRO A 130 8.35 -21.82 -16.12
N GLY A 131 7.26 -21.28 -16.67
CA GLY A 131 5.95 -21.22 -16.01
C GLY A 131 5.60 -19.90 -15.30
N GLN A 132 6.42 -18.85 -15.38
CA GLN A 132 6.07 -17.51 -14.88
C GLN A 132 5.47 -16.63 -15.98
N ASP A 133 4.27 -16.12 -15.74
CA ASP A 133 3.54 -15.22 -16.63
C ASP A 133 3.62 -13.79 -16.11
N ILE A 134 3.88 -12.84 -17.01
CA ILE A 134 3.85 -11.41 -16.70
C ILE A 134 2.38 -11.01 -16.57
N GLY A 135 1.78 -11.24 -15.41
CA GLY A 135 0.44 -10.75 -15.12
C GLY A 135 0.45 -9.23 -15.05
N HIS A 136 1.09 -8.69 -14.01
CA HIS A 136 1.13 -7.27 -13.64
C HIS A 136 2.51 -6.93 -13.06
N ALA A 137 2.82 -5.65 -12.88
CA ALA A 137 4.12 -5.21 -12.35
C ALA A 137 4.41 -5.59 -10.89
N HIS A 138 3.43 -6.17 -10.17
CA HIS A 138 3.49 -6.47 -8.74
C HIS A 138 3.95 -5.29 -7.88
N ASN A 139 3.57 -4.08 -8.32
CA ASN A 139 3.70 -2.85 -7.58
C ASN A 139 2.59 -1.93 -8.09
N ILE A 140 1.68 -1.53 -7.21
CA ILE A 140 0.49 -0.74 -7.54
C ILE A 140 0.86 0.60 -8.20
N PHE A 141 1.98 1.22 -7.82
CA PHE A 141 2.39 2.52 -8.37
C PHE A 141 3.03 2.36 -9.76
N LEU A 142 3.87 1.35 -9.96
CA LEU A 142 4.39 1.01 -11.29
C LEU A 142 3.24 0.60 -12.21
N GLN A 143 2.32 -0.24 -11.73
CA GLN A 143 1.14 -0.66 -12.50
C GLN A 143 0.25 0.54 -12.85
N THR A 144 0.03 1.48 -11.94
CA THR A 144 -0.73 2.70 -12.22
C THR A 144 -0.05 3.55 -13.30
N ALA A 145 1.26 3.76 -13.21
CA ALA A 145 2.00 4.48 -14.24
C ALA A 145 1.99 3.76 -15.60
N LEU A 146 2.02 2.42 -15.60
CA LEU A 146 1.87 1.62 -16.83
C LEU A 146 0.48 1.74 -17.42
N ASP A 147 -0.57 1.72 -16.60
CA ASP A 147 -1.95 1.72 -17.08
C ASP A 147 -2.39 3.09 -17.61
N VAL A 148 -1.96 4.18 -16.95
CA VAL A 148 -2.48 5.55 -17.20
C VAL A 148 -1.40 6.64 -17.30
N GLY A 149 -0.12 6.27 -17.32
CA GLY A 149 0.99 7.21 -17.41
C GLY A 149 1.31 7.94 -16.10
N LEU A 150 2.38 8.74 -16.11
CA LEU A 150 2.80 9.59 -15.00
C LEU A 150 1.74 10.63 -14.60
N PRO A 151 1.01 11.30 -15.52
CA PRO A 151 -0.09 12.18 -15.13
C PRO A 151 -1.17 11.46 -14.34
N GLY A 152 -1.54 10.24 -14.76
CA GLY A 152 -2.49 9.40 -14.04
C GLY A 152 -1.97 8.96 -12.68
N LEU A 153 -0.68 8.62 -12.56
CA LEU A 153 -0.05 8.33 -11.26
C LEU A 153 -0.08 9.55 -10.33
N VAL A 154 0.18 10.76 -10.84
CA VAL A 154 0.10 11.98 -10.03
C VAL A 154 -1.33 12.21 -9.54
N ALA A 155 -2.33 12.05 -10.40
CA ALA A 155 -3.74 12.15 -10.01
C ALA A 155 -4.12 11.10 -8.96
N TYR A 156 -3.62 9.87 -9.11
CA TYR A 156 -3.80 8.79 -8.14
C TYR A 156 -3.20 9.14 -6.77
N LEU A 157 -1.96 9.64 -6.74
CA LEU A 157 -1.31 10.06 -5.49
C LEU A 157 -2.03 11.26 -4.85
N ALA A 158 -2.50 12.21 -5.66
CA ALA A 158 -3.30 13.33 -5.18
C ALA A 158 -4.61 12.87 -4.54
N LEU A 159 -5.29 11.88 -5.13
CA LEU A 159 -6.51 11.30 -4.54
C LEU A 159 -6.23 10.69 -3.16
N LEU A 160 -5.14 9.92 -3.01
CA LEU A 160 -4.77 9.34 -1.72
C LEU A 160 -4.46 10.41 -0.67
N PHE A 161 -3.75 11.47 -1.08
CA PHE A 161 -3.45 12.60 -0.22
C PHE A 161 -4.73 13.31 0.24
N VAL A 162 -5.65 13.61 -0.69
CA VAL A 162 -6.94 14.22 -0.39
C VAL A 162 -7.77 13.34 0.54
N ALA A 163 -7.82 12.01 0.30
CA ALA A 163 -8.52 11.09 1.18
C ALA A 163 -7.98 11.13 2.62
N GLY A 164 -6.65 11.20 2.77
CA GLY A 164 -5.99 11.38 4.07
C GLY A 164 -6.33 12.71 4.75
N ALA A 165 -6.26 13.81 3.99
CA ALA A 165 -6.57 15.16 4.50
C ALA A 165 -8.05 15.28 4.91
N VAL A 166 -8.95 14.73 4.11
CA VAL A 166 -10.39 14.68 4.39
C VAL A 166 -10.66 13.84 5.65
N SER A 167 -10.09 12.65 5.74
CA SER A 167 -10.22 11.80 6.94
C SER A 167 -9.73 12.50 8.19
N TRP A 168 -8.58 13.18 8.12
CA TRP A 168 -8.05 13.97 9.24
C TRP A 168 -9.02 15.07 9.69
N ARG A 169 -9.60 15.81 8.74
CA ARG A 169 -10.59 16.85 9.04
C ARG A 169 -11.84 16.24 9.68
N VAL A 170 -12.44 15.22 9.05
CA VAL A 170 -13.66 14.55 9.55
C VAL A 170 -13.42 14.00 10.96
N ALA A 171 -12.30 13.32 11.17
CA ALA A 171 -11.95 12.73 12.45
C ALA A 171 -11.77 13.77 13.58
N ARG A 172 -11.34 14.98 13.24
CA ARG A 172 -11.19 16.07 14.20
C ARG A 172 -12.50 16.79 14.50
N CYS A 173 -13.31 17.04 13.49
CA CYS A 173 -14.53 17.85 13.59
C CYS A 173 -15.73 17.03 14.11
N GLU A 174 -15.86 15.77 13.69
CA GLU A 174 -17.04 14.94 14.00
C GLU A 174 -16.64 13.67 14.76
N PRO A 175 -16.85 13.61 16.09
CA PRO A 175 -16.55 12.42 16.89
C PRO A 175 -17.27 11.16 16.42
N GLU A 176 -18.49 11.28 15.89
CA GLU A 176 -19.30 10.15 15.39
C GLU A 176 -18.65 9.48 14.17
N PHE A 177 -18.07 10.25 13.26
CA PHE A 177 -17.40 9.73 12.06
C PHE A 177 -15.92 9.43 12.25
N ARG A 178 -15.34 9.76 13.41
CA ARG A 178 -13.89 9.62 13.67
C ARG A 178 -13.38 8.21 13.45
N SER A 179 -14.00 7.22 14.08
CA SER A 179 -13.50 5.84 14.01
C SER A 179 -13.61 5.28 12.59
N ILE A 180 -14.70 5.59 11.89
CA ILE A 180 -14.94 5.13 10.52
C ILE A 180 -13.97 5.80 9.55
N SER A 181 -13.84 7.13 9.61
CA SER A 181 -12.93 7.88 8.72
C SER A 181 -11.46 7.46 8.87
N LEU A 182 -10.99 7.27 10.10
CA LEU A 182 -9.63 6.79 10.35
C LEU A 182 -9.45 5.32 9.94
N GLY A 183 -10.46 4.48 10.16
CA GLY A 183 -10.46 3.09 9.72
C GLY A 183 -10.36 2.93 8.20
N LEU A 184 -11.09 3.77 7.44
CA LEU A 184 -11.04 3.77 5.97
C LEU A 184 -9.65 4.12 5.44
N VAL A 185 -9.01 5.19 5.97
CA VAL A 185 -7.66 5.57 5.54
C VAL A 185 -6.62 4.55 6.02
N ALA A 186 -6.77 3.98 7.22
CA ALA A 186 -5.91 2.89 7.66
C ALA A 186 -5.99 1.66 6.74
N GLY A 187 -7.19 1.32 6.27
CA GLY A 187 -7.41 0.26 5.27
C GLY A 187 -6.77 0.61 3.92
N LEU A 188 -6.92 1.85 3.45
CA LEU A 188 -6.22 2.32 2.24
C LEU A 188 -4.70 2.18 2.40
N ILE A 189 -4.12 2.67 3.50
CA ILE A 189 -2.68 2.53 3.78
C ILE A 189 -2.26 1.06 3.78
N ALA A 190 -3.02 0.17 4.42
CA ALA A 190 -2.72 -1.26 4.45
C ALA A 190 -2.67 -1.86 3.04
N VAL A 191 -3.66 -1.52 2.21
CA VAL A 191 -3.74 -1.97 0.81
C VAL A 191 -2.57 -1.45 -0.03
N HIS A 192 -2.11 -0.22 0.20
CA HIS A 192 -0.99 0.34 -0.57
C HIS A 192 0.35 -0.22 -0.13
N ILE A 193 0.54 -0.48 1.17
CA ILE A 193 1.73 -1.17 1.68
C ILE A 193 1.79 -2.59 1.12
N TYR A 194 0.66 -3.31 1.13
CA TYR A 194 0.54 -4.60 0.43
C TYR A 194 0.91 -4.46 -1.07
N GLY A 195 0.33 -3.44 -1.72
CA GLY A 195 0.53 -3.09 -3.11
C GLY A 195 1.95 -2.60 -3.47
N LEU A 196 2.88 -2.47 -2.53
CA LEU A 196 4.30 -2.27 -2.88
C LEU A 196 4.92 -3.54 -3.49
N THR A 197 4.33 -4.69 -3.18
CA THR A 197 4.79 -6.02 -3.60
C THR A 197 3.72 -6.80 -4.36
N ASP A 198 2.58 -6.16 -4.64
CA ASP A 198 1.53 -6.74 -5.46
C ASP A 198 0.85 -5.63 -6.27
N ALA A 199 0.00 -6.00 -7.22
CA ALA A 199 -0.73 -5.03 -8.04
C ALA A 199 -2.24 -5.18 -7.84
N LEU A 200 -2.89 -4.09 -7.45
CA LEU A 200 -4.33 -3.93 -7.60
C LEU A 200 -4.58 -3.15 -8.88
N VAL A 201 -5.00 -3.85 -9.93
CA VAL A 201 -5.41 -3.19 -11.17
C VAL A 201 -6.64 -2.33 -10.86
N LEU A 202 -6.60 -1.05 -11.27
CA LEU A 202 -7.61 -0.04 -10.92
C LEU A 202 -9.04 -0.45 -11.31
N GLY A 203 -9.19 -1.23 -12.39
CA GLY A 203 -10.46 -1.76 -12.89
C GLY A 203 -10.81 -3.18 -12.42
N SER A 204 -10.05 -3.77 -11.50
CA SER A 204 -10.34 -5.11 -10.98
C SER A 204 -11.60 -5.12 -10.10
N ARG A 205 -12.20 -6.30 -9.89
CA ARG A 205 -13.35 -6.46 -8.98
C ARG A 205 -13.05 -5.99 -7.56
N LEU A 206 -11.81 -6.15 -7.10
CA LEU A 206 -11.35 -5.65 -5.81
C LEU A 206 -11.23 -4.12 -5.78
N GLY A 207 -11.09 -3.48 -6.95
CA GLY A 207 -11.10 -2.03 -7.10
C GLY A 207 -12.38 -1.38 -6.56
N VAL A 208 -13.51 -2.08 -6.54
CA VAL A 208 -14.76 -1.55 -5.96
C VAL A 208 -14.57 -1.18 -4.48
N VAL A 209 -13.89 -2.02 -3.71
CA VAL A 209 -13.62 -1.76 -2.28
C VAL A 209 -12.67 -0.58 -2.10
N PHE A 210 -11.66 -0.49 -2.98
CA PHE A 210 -10.76 0.66 -3.02
C PHE A 210 -11.54 1.95 -3.28
N TRP A 211 -12.32 2.02 -4.36
CA TRP A 211 -13.06 3.23 -4.77
C TRP A 211 -14.19 3.62 -3.82
N PHE A 212 -14.78 2.65 -3.13
CA PHE A 212 -15.79 2.92 -2.09
C PHE A 212 -15.23 3.75 -0.93
N SER A 213 -13.97 3.52 -0.54
CA SER A 213 -13.34 4.17 0.61
C SER A 213 -13.21 5.71 0.48
N PRO A 214 -12.58 6.28 -0.58
CA PRO A 214 -12.55 7.72 -0.78
C PRO A 214 -13.93 8.31 -1.07
N GLY A 215 -14.83 7.56 -1.72
CA GLY A 215 -16.21 8.00 -1.93
C GLY A 215 -16.98 8.22 -0.62
N LEU A 216 -16.86 7.28 0.32
CA LEU A 216 -17.48 7.39 1.64
C LEU A 216 -16.85 8.50 2.49
N LEU A 217 -15.52 8.70 2.40
CA LEU A 217 -14.85 9.83 3.04
C LEU A 217 -15.34 11.18 2.51
N ALA A 218 -15.53 11.30 1.19
CA ALA A 218 -16.08 12.50 0.58
C ALA A 218 -17.52 12.77 1.04
N ALA A 219 -18.36 11.73 1.14
CA ALA A 219 -19.72 11.84 1.66
C ALA A 219 -19.76 12.34 3.11
N MET A 220 -18.94 11.76 3.99
CA MET A 220 -18.80 12.23 5.38
C MET A 220 -18.38 13.70 5.43
N ASN A 221 -17.37 14.09 4.63
CA ASN A 221 -16.89 15.47 4.60
C ASN A 221 -17.95 16.48 4.17
N ASN A 222 -18.83 16.10 3.26
CA ASN A 222 -19.96 16.94 2.84
C ASN A 222 -20.97 17.12 3.98
N MET A 223 -21.26 16.07 4.75
CA MET A 223 -22.13 16.15 5.92
C MET A 223 -21.55 17.08 6.99
N VAL A 224 -20.25 16.92 7.30
CA VAL A 224 -19.52 17.81 8.22
C VAL A 224 -19.59 19.26 7.71
N SER A 225 -19.31 19.48 6.42
CA SER A 225 -19.29 20.83 5.85
C SER A 225 -20.68 21.49 5.84
N TYR A 226 -21.75 20.71 5.78
CA TYR A 226 -23.12 21.21 5.85
C TYR A 226 -23.49 21.66 7.26
N GLN A 227 -23.13 20.89 8.29
CA GLN A 227 -23.40 21.22 9.70
C GLN A 227 -22.74 22.56 10.08
N TYR A 228 -21.45 22.73 9.79
CA TYR A 228 -20.70 23.96 10.10
C TYR A 228 -21.12 25.21 9.30
N ARG A 229 -21.97 25.07 8.27
CA ARG A 229 -22.51 26.23 7.53
C ARG A 229 -23.80 26.77 8.17
N GLN A 230 -24.47 25.97 9.00
CA GLN A 230 -25.74 26.31 9.63
C GLN A 230 -25.56 26.90 11.04
N ASP A 231 -24.36 26.80 11.61
CA ASP A 231 -23.93 27.41 12.87
C ASP A 231 -23.21 28.75 12.63
#